data_AF-A0A7S3MI73-F1
#
_entry.id   AF-A0A7S3MI73-F1
#
_cell.length_a   1.000
_cell.length_b   1.000
_cell.length_c   1.000
_cell.angle_alpha   90.00
_cell.angle_beta   90.00
_cell.angle_gamma   90.00
#
_symmetry.space_group_name_H-M   'P 1'
#
loop_
_entity.id
_entity.type
_entity.pdbx_description
1 polymer ?
#
loop_
_entity_poly.entity_id
_entity_poly.type
_entity_poly.pdbx_seq_one_letter_code
_entity_poly.pdbx_strand_id
1 'polypeptide(L)'
;SYHLTQLEVQEKYRANLQDIDKVLQGNVDEKEADFNNRNAILTHYKIIDEDLNILFKGKVAMQACQDKVLLTEFFFSGLINDLTDPELLAILSIFVTTEKAGGAVEECVKHYSEKFSESIEFVEKQANTLIQLEQDMGVAEEQELARRLNFKFYEFVYDWADQKTFKDVVSESKIDEGSVIKMVMAVNRTR
;
A
#
# COMPACT_ATOMS: atom_id res chain seq x y z
N SER A 1 0.01 11.29 -64.16
CA SER A 1 -0.87 11.98 -63.21
C SER A 1 -1.65 10.98 -62.35
N TYR A 2 -2.60 10.22 -62.90
CA TYR A 2 -3.42 9.25 -62.14
C TYR A 2 -2.65 8.18 -61.34
N HIS A 3 -1.64 7.54 -61.94
CA HIS A 3 -0.82 6.53 -61.24
C HIS A 3 0.03 7.10 -60.10
N LEU A 4 0.44 8.36 -60.18
CA LEU A 4 1.21 9.02 -59.13
C LEU A 4 0.31 9.29 -57.91
N THR A 5 -0.91 9.75 -58.15
CA THR A 5 -1.92 9.96 -57.09
C THR A 5 -2.32 8.65 -56.40
N GLN A 6 -2.37 7.53 -57.15
CA GLN A 6 -2.65 6.22 -56.56
C GLN A 6 -1.51 5.75 -55.64
N LEU A 7 -0.25 6.00 -56.01
CA LEU A 7 0.92 5.67 -55.18
C LEU A 7 0.96 6.52 -53.90
N GLU A 8 0.72 7.83 -54.00
CA GLU A 8 0.66 8.74 -52.84
C GLU A 8 -0.44 8.33 -51.85
N VAL A 9 -1.60 7.94 -52.37
CA VAL A 9 -2.71 7.44 -51.55
C VAL A 9 -2.35 6.12 -50.88
N GLN A 10 -1.68 5.21 -51.58
CA GLN A 10 -1.24 3.93 -51.01
C GLN A 10 -0.18 4.11 -49.92
N GLU A 11 0.79 5.03 -50.11
CA GLU A 11 1.78 5.39 -49.10
C GLU A 11 1.11 5.98 -47.86
N LYS A 12 0.11 6.86 -48.04
CA LYS A 12 -0.67 7.41 -46.94
C LYS A 12 -1.41 6.34 -46.14
N TYR A 13 -2.06 5.39 -46.80
CA TYR A 13 -2.73 4.28 -46.10
C TYR A 13 -1.73 3.37 -45.38
N ARG A 14 -0.54 3.16 -45.94
CA ARG A 14 0.52 2.35 -45.33
C ARG A 14 1.10 3.04 -44.08
N ALA A 15 1.30 4.35 -44.13
CA ALA A 15 1.70 5.15 -42.96
C ALA A 15 0.64 5.09 -41.86
N ASN A 16 -0.64 5.29 -42.20
CA ASN A 16 -1.74 5.18 -41.23
C ASN A 16 -1.83 3.79 -40.59
N LEU A 17 -1.59 2.72 -41.35
CA LEU A 17 -1.56 1.36 -40.80
C LEU A 17 -0.39 1.16 -39.83
N GLN A 18 0.79 1.71 -40.12
CA GLN A 18 1.92 1.66 -39.20
C GLN A 18 1.65 2.44 -37.91
N ASP A 19 0.99 3.59 -37.99
CA ASP A 19 0.62 4.37 -36.80
C ASP A 19 -0.39 3.62 -35.93
N ILE A 20 -1.40 2.98 -36.55
CA ILE A 20 -2.38 2.15 -35.84
C ILE A 20 -1.69 0.94 -35.19
N ASP A 21 -0.81 0.24 -35.91
CA ASP A 21 -0.09 -0.94 -35.41
C ASP A 21 0.82 -0.56 -34.23
N LYS A 22 1.51 0.59 -34.31
CA LYS A 22 2.33 1.13 -33.22
C LYS A 22 1.50 1.47 -31.98
N VAL A 23 0.30 2.04 -32.15
CA VAL A 23 -0.60 2.38 -31.04
C VAL A 23 -1.20 1.12 -30.40
N LEU A 24 -1.48 0.10 -31.20
CA LEU A 24 -1.98 -1.20 -30.72
C LEU A 24 -0.89 -1.97 -29.96
N GLN A 25 0.32 -2.04 -30.49
CA GLN A 25 1.46 -2.71 -29.84
C GLN A 25 1.85 -1.99 -28.53
N GLY A 26 2.04 -0.67 -28.56
CA GLY A 26 2.54 0.08 -27.41
C GLY A 26 1.67 0.00 -26.15
N ASN A 27 0.34 0.02 -26.28
CA ASN A 27 -0.57 0.02 -25.12
C ASN A 27 -0.90 -1.37 -24.58
N VAL A 28 -0.79 -2.41 -25.42
CA VAL A 28 -1.07 -3.80 -25.01
C VAL A 28 0.14 -4.34 -24.25
N ASP A 29 1.34 -4.13 -24.78
CA ASP A 29 2.58 -4.66 -24.22
C ASP A 29 2.91 -4.07 -22.85
N GLU A 30 2.69 -2.76 -22.64
CA GLU A 30 2.95 -2.09 -21.35
C GLU A 30 1.99 -2.57 -20.26
N LYS A 31 0.69 -2.69 -20.58
CA LYS A 31 -0.32 -3.18 -19.63
C LYS A 31 -0.14 -4.65 -19.29
N GLU A 32 0.25 -5.45 -20.28
CA GLU A 32 0.56 -6.86 -20.07
C GLU A 32 1.82 -7.03 -19.19
N ALA A 33 2.85 -6.21 -19.40
CA ALA A 33 4.04 -6.19 -18.56
C ALA A 33 3.71 -5.77 -17.11
N ASP A 34 2.96 -4.68 -16.89
CA ASP A 34 2.54 -4.26 -15.53
C ASP A 34 1.71 -5.35 -14.84
N PHE A 35 0.77 -5.98 -15.55
CA PHE A 35 -0.03 -7.08 -15.04
C PHE A 35 0.84 -8.27 -14.59
N ASN A 36 1.79 -8.69 -15.43
CA ASN A 36 2.69 -9.80 -15.14
C ASN A 36 3.62 -9.46 -13.96
N ASN A 37 4.14 -8.24 -13.89
CA ASN A 37 5.01 -7.79 -12.80
C ASN A 37 4.26 -7.73 -11.46
N ARG A 38 3.01 -7.24 -11.45
CA ARG A 38 2.14 -7.29 -10.27
C ARG A 38 1.83 -8.72 -9.83
N ASN A 39 1.55 -9.62 -10.77
CA ASN A 39 1.31 -11.03 -10.44
C ASN A 39 2.56 -11.69 -9.87
N ALA A 40 3.76 -11.36 -10.36
CA ALA A 40 5.02 -11.85 -9.78
C ALA A 40 5.18 -11.43 -8.31
N ILE A 41 4.83 -10.17 -7.98
CA ILE A 41 4.82 -9.69 -6.59
C ILE A 41 3.78 -10.46 -5.76
N LEU A 42 2.54 -10.60 -6.23
CA LEU A 42 1.50 -11.33 -5.51
C LEU A 42 1.85 -12.82 -5.30
N THR A 43 2.55 -13.41 -6.27
CA THR A 43 3.08 -14.79 -6.18
C THR A 43 4.20 -14.88 -5.13
N HIS A 44 5.11 -13.91 -5.09
CA HIS A 44 6.17 -13.83 -4.08
C HIS A 44 5.60 -13.85 -2.64
N TYR A 45 4.53 -13.09 -2.41
CA TYR A 45 3.84 -13.04 -1.11
C TYR A 45 2.85 -14.19 -0.87
N LYS A 46 2.77 -15.17 -1.78
CA LYS A 46 1.86 -16.32 -1.70
C LYS A 46 0.40 -15.90 -1.55
N ILE A 47 0.03 -14.78 -2.17
CA ILE A 47 -1.36 -14.33 -2.29
C ILE A 47 -2.05 -15.12 -3.40
N ILE A 48 -1.33 -15.40 -4.48
CA ILE A 48 -1.70 -16.30 -5.57
C ILE A 48 -0.61 -17.37 -5.78
N ASP A 49 -0.95 -18.45 -6.47
CA ASP A 49 0.02 -19.44 -6.98
C ASP A 49 0.44 -19.17 -8.44
N GLU A 50 1.30 -20.03 -8.99
CA GLU A 50 1.83 -19.92 -10.36
C GLU A 50 0.74 -20.04 -11.44
N ASP A 51 -0.37 -20.71 -11.11
CA ASP A 51 -1.55 -20.86 -11.97
C ASP A 51 -2.57 -19.72 -11.77
N LEU A 52 -2.19 -18.67 -11.04
CA LEU A 52 -3.01 -17.49 -10.68
C LEU A 52 -4.23 -17.81 -9.80
N ASN A 53 -4.25 -18.95 -9.10
CA ASN A 53 -5.29 -19.26 -8.13
C ASN A 53 -5.05 -18.52 -6.82
N ILE A 54 -6.13 -18.03 -6.21
CA ILE A 54 -6.07 -17.32 -4.92
C ILE A 54 -5.78 -18.30 -3.78
N LEU A 55 -4.66 -18.08 -3.10
CA LEU A 55 -4.25 -18.85 -1.92
C LEU A 55 -4.93 -18.35 -0.64
N PHE A 56 -4.71 -19.03 0.48
CA PHE A 56 -5.33 -18.66 1.76
C PHE A 56 -4.98 -17.24 2.20
N LYS A 57 -3.70 -16.83 2.10
CA LYS A 57 -3.27 -15.45 2.34
C LYS A 57 -4.03 -14.47 1.44
N GLY A 58 -4.26 -14.82 0.16
CA GLY A 58 -5.03 -13.98 -0.74
C GLY A 58 -6.50 -13.80 -0.34
N LYS A 59 -7.15 -14.86 0.18
CA LYS A 59 -8.52 -14.75 0.71
C LYS A 59 -8.60 -13.79 1.90
N VAL A 60 -7.58 -13.80 2.76
CA VAL A 60 -7.45 -12.86 3.88
C VAL A 60 -7.17 -11.44 3.38
N ALA A 61 -6.21 -11.29 2.47
CA ALA A 61 -5.84 -10.01 1.87
C ALA A 61 -7.04 -9.31 1.18
N MET A 62 -7.98 -10.07 0.63
CA MET A 62 -9.20 -9.51 0.05
C MET A 62 -10.08 -8.77 1.05
N GLN A 63 -10.05 -9.12 2.33
CA GLN A 63 -10.84 -8.46 3.38
C GLN A 63 -10.21 -7.14 3.84
N ALA A 64 -8.88 -7.03 3.74
CA ALA A 64 -8.16 -5.83 4.16
C ALA A 64 -8.59 -4.58 3.37
N CYS A 65 -8.85 -3.49 4.09
CA CYS A 65 -9.29 -2.22 3.53
C CYS A 65 -8.16 -1.42 2.84
N GLN A 66 -6.93 -1.51 3.37
CA GLN A 66 -5.74 -0.78 2.88
C GLN A 66 -4.50 -1.67 2.95
N ASP A 67 -3.47 -1.34 2.15
CA ASP A 67 -2.18 -2.03 2.03
C ASP A 67 -2.24 -3.54 2.27
N LYS A 68 -3.07 -4.20 1.45
CA LYS A 68 -3.50 -5.60 1.62
C LYS A 68 -2.35 -6.58 1.80
N VAL A 69 -1.22 -6.35 1.13
CA VAL A 69 -0.03 -7.21 1.22
C VAL A 69 0.60 -7.09 2.61
N LEU A 70 0.94 -5.88 3.06
CA LEU A 70 1.63 -5.66 4.33
C LEU A 70 0.77 -6.05 5.53
N LEU A 71 -0.51 -5.68 5.51
CA LEU A 71 -1.42 -6.05 6.58
C LEU A 71 -1.53 -7.58 6.70
N THR A 72 -1.64 -8.27 5.56
CA THR A 72 -1.67 -9.74 5.54
C THR A 72 -0.35 -10.34 6.03
N GLU A 73 0.80 -9.82 5.64
CA GLU A 73 2.09 -10.29 6.17
C GLU A 73 2.18 -10.11 7.68
N PHE A 74 1.72 -8.97 8.21
CA PHE A 74 1.68 -8.74 9.65
C PHE A 74 0.77 -9.74 10.37
N PHE A 75 -0.45 -9.97 9.86
CA PHE A 75 -1.34 -10.99 10.44
C PHE A 75 -0.73 -12.40 10.44
N PHE A 76 -0.02 -12.77 9.37
CA PHE A 76 0.60 -14.09 9.25
C PHE A 76 1.96 -14.21 9.93
N SER A 77 2.53 -13.11 10.43
CA SER A 77 3.79 -13.12 11.20
C SER A 77 3.64 -13.84 12.55
N GLY A 78 2.42 -13.90 13.09
CA GLY A 78 2.12 -14.43 14.42
C GLY A 78 2.38 -13.45 15.57
N LEU A 79 2.99 -12.29 15.30
CA LEU A 79 3.30 -11.27 16.32
C LEU A 79 2.06 -10.72 17.02
N ILE A 80 0.93 -10.68 16.30
CA ILE A 80 -0.38 -10.25 16.84
C ILE A 80 -0.81 -11.02 18.09
N ASN A 81 -0.37 -12.26 18.27
CA ASN A 81 -0.80 -13.10 19.38
C ASN A 81 -0.24 -12.65 20.74
N ASP A 82 0.87 -11.90 20.73
CA ASP A 82 1.56 -11.47 21.94
C ASP A 82 1.35 -9.97 22.22
N LEU A 83 0.56 -9.29 21.40
CA LEU A 83 0.21 -7.87 21.57
C LEU A 83 -1.05 -7.74 22.41
N THR A 84 -1.08 -6.71 23.26
CA THR A 84 -2.31 -6.27 23.91
C THR A 84 -3.24 -5.56 22.92
N ASP A 85 -4.54 -5.47 23.24
CA ASP A 85 -5.51 -4.78 22.37
C ASP A 85 -5.08 -3.33 22.04
N PRO A 86 -4.58 -2.50 23.00
CA PRO A 86 -4.08 -1.16 22.69
C PRO A 86 -2.88 -1.16 21.75
N GLU A 87 -1.93 -2.08 21.94
CA GLU A 87 -0.74 -2.21 21.09
C GLU A 87 -1.11 -2.63 19.67
N LEU A 88 -2.01 -3.60 19.54
CA LEU A 88 -2.52 -4.04 18.25
C LEU A 88 -3.22 -2.89 17.51
N LEU A 89 -4.13 -2.17 18.17
CA LEU A 89 -4.83 -1.04 17.56
C LEU A 89 -3.85 0.08 17.15
N ALA A 90 -2.84 0.34 17.98
CA ALA A 90 -1.77 1.28 17.65
C ALA A 90 -1.01 0.86 16.39
N ILE A 91 -0.58 -0.40 16.27
CA ILE A 91 0.08 -0.90 15.06
C ILE A 91 -0.85 -0.86 13.83
N LEU A 92 -2.12 -1.23 14.00
CA LEU A 92 -3.11 -1.16 12.92
C LEU A 92 -3.28 0.25 12.37
N SER A 93 -3.17 1.28 13.21
CA SER A 93 -3.23 2.68 12.78
C SER A 93 -2.11 3.09 11.82
N ILE A 94 -0.99 2.37 11.82
CA ILE A 94 0.16 2.65 10.95
C ILE A 94 -0.17 2.33 9.48
N PHE A 95 -0.97 1.29 9.24
CA PHE A 95 -1.42 0.88 7.90
C PHE A 95 -2.59 1.72 7.37
N VAL A 96 -3.31 2.39 8.26
CA VAL A 96 -4.55 3.08 7.91
C VAL A 96 -4.22 4.54 7.64
N THR A 97 -4.06 4.93 6.38
CA THR A 97 -3.78 6.33 6.06
C THR A 97 -4.47 6.84 4.80
N THR A 98 -5.03 8.04 4.96
CA THR A 98 -5.61 8.87 3.89
C THR A 98 -4.97 10.26 3.82
N GLU A 99 -4.19 10.65 4.82
CA GLU A 99 -3.50 11.95 4.85
C GLU A 99 -2.03 11.74 4.47
N LYS A 100 -1.53 12.53 3.50
CA LYS A 100 -0.08 12.61 3.27
C LYS A 100 0.57 12.92 4.61
N ALA A 101 1.68 12.27 4.93
CA ALA A 101 2.49 12.60 6.10
C ALA A 101 2.95 14.08 6.00
N GLY A 102 2.09 15.03 6.37
CA GLY A 102 2.39 16.45 6.35
C GLY A 102 3.51 16.74 7.34
N GLY A 103 4.64 17.24 6.84
CA GLY A 103 5.93 17.32 7.52
C GLY A 103 6.04 18.30 8.70
N ALA A 104 5.01 18.42 9.54
CA ALA A 104 4.99 19.29 10.72
C ALA A 104 4.75 18.55 12.04
N VAL A 105 4.52 17.24 12.02
CA VAL A 105 4.34 16.40 13.22
C VAL A 105 5.55 15.49 13.35
N GLU A 106 6.23 15.55 14.50
CA GLU A 106 7.32 14.64 14.86
C GLU A 106 6.82 13.19 14.85
N GLU A 107 7.64 12.28 14.35
CA GLU A 107 7.34 10.86 14.45
C GLU A 107 7.23 10.44 15.91
N CYS A 108 6.29 9.54 16.18
CA CYS A 108 6.15 8.93 17.49
C CYS A 108 7.41 8.12 17.85
N VAL A 109 7.74 8.09 19.14
CA VAL A 109 8.99 7.47 19.65
C VAL A 109 8.74 6.53 20.83
N LYS A 110 7.50 6.44 21.33
CA LYS A 110 7.19 5.54 22.43
C LYS A 110 7.17 4.08 21.95
N HIS A 111 7.74 3.24 22.79
CA HIS A 111 7.71 1.79 22.70
C HIS A 111 7.04 1.26 23.97
N TYR A 112 6.00 0.44 23.80
CA TYR A 112 5.14 0.00 24.91
C TYR A 112 5.62 -1.33 25.51
N SER A 113 5.91 -2.31 24.66
CA SER A 113 6.53 -3.58 25.03
C SER A 113 7.61 -3.98 24.04
N GLU A 114 8.40 -5.00 24.39
CA GLU A 114 9.35 -5.62 23.45
C GLU A 114 8.64 -6.14 22.20
N LYS A 115 7.45 -6.74 22.35
CA LYS A 115 6.65 -7.25 21.22
C LYS A 115 6.07 -6.17 20.34
N PHE A 116 5.71 -5.02 20.93
CA PHE A 116 5.34 -3.85 20.14
C PHE A 116 6.51 -3.38 19.28
N SER A 117 7.71 -3.25 19.84
CA SER A 117 8.90 -2.85 19.09
C SER A 117 9.26 -3.85 17.98
N GLU A 118 9.25 -5.15 18.29
CA GLU A 118 9.46 -6.21 17.28
C GLU A 118 8.45 -6.12 16.13
N SER A 119 7.19 -5.76 16.44
CA SER A 119 6.13 -5.59 15.44
C SER A 119 6.37 -4.39 14.54
N ILE A 120 6.79 -3.25 15.10
CA ILE A 120 7.16 -2.07 14.32
C ILE A 120 8.32 -2.40 13.37
N GLU A 121 9.39 -2.99 13.89
CA GLU A 121 10.56 -3.38 13.09
C GLU A 121 10.18 -4.36 11.98
N PHE A 122 9.33 -5.34 12.27
CA PHE A 122 8.81 -6.28 11.28
C PHE A 122 8.04 -5.54 10.17
N VAL A 123 7.13 -4.65 10.52
CA VAL A 123 6.30 -3.91 9.57
C VAL A 123 7.16 -3.01 8.68
N GLU A 124 8.12 -2.29 9.24
CA GLU A 124 9.06 -1.46 8.49
C GLU A 124 9.91 -2.30 7.53
N LYS A 125 10.45 -3.43 8.00
CA LYS A 125 11.23 -4.34 7.17
C LYS A 125 10.42 -4.89 6.01
N GLN A 126 9.19 -5.33 6.26
CA GLN A 126 8.32 -5.87 5.21
C GLN A 126 7.92 -4.78 4.20
N ALA A 127 7.67 -3.56 4.64
CA ALA A 127 7.40 -2.42 3.76
C ALA A 127 8.59 -2.12 2.86
N ASN A 128 9.81 -2.03 3.42
CA ASN A 128 11.03 -1.80 2.66
C ASN A 128 11.28 -2.93 1.64
N THR A 129 11.06 -4.18 2.04
CA THR A 129 11.20 -5.35 1.15
C THR A 129 10.20 -5.28 -0.01
N LEU A 130 8.94 -4.95 0.29
CA LEU A 130 7.89 -4.85 -0.73
C LEU A 130 8.19 -3.71 -1.72
N ILE A 131 8.63 -2.55 -1.22
CA ILE A 131 8.95 -1.40 -2.05
C ILE A 131 10.16 -1.70 -2.94
N GLN A 132 11.21 -2.32 -2.39
CA GLN A 132 12.35 -2.74 -3.21
C GLN A 132 11.92 -3.71 -4.30
N LEU A 133 11.08 -4.71 -3.97
CA LEU A 133 10.58 -5.67 -4.95
C LEU A 133 9.74 -4.99 -6.04
N GLU A 134 8.88 -4.04 -5.67
CA GLU A 134 8.08 -3.28 -6.64
C GLU A 134 8.94 -2.37 -7.51
N GLN A 135 10.03 -1.79 -6.98
CA GLN A 135 11.00 -1.01 -7.75
C GLN A 135 11.77 -1.89 -8.73
N ASP A 136 12.28 -3.04 -8.27
CA ASP A 136 13.03 -4.00 -9.09
C ASP A 136 12.17 -4.52 -10.26
N MET A 137 10.86 -4.63 -10.06
CA MET A 137 9.87 -5.05 -11.06
C MET A 137 9.30 -3.88 -11.88
N GLY A 138 9.70 -2.64 -11.63
CA GLY A 138 9.20 -1.46 -12.34
C GLY A 138 7.72 -1.12 -12.11
N VAL A 139 7.16 -1.54 -10.96
CA VAL A 139 5.74 -1.36 -10.60
C VAL A 139 5.53 -0.16 -9.67
N ALA A 140 6.53 0.20 -8.85
CA ALA A 140 6.42 1.30 -7.89
C ALA A 140 6.85 2.67 -8.45
N GLU A 141 6.11 3.71 -8.08
CA GLU A 141 6.56 5.10 -8.15
C GLU A 141 7.26 5.49 -6.83
N GLU A 142 8.29 6.34 -6.91
CA GLU A 142 9.19 6.73 -5.79
C GLU A 142 8.45 7.35 -4.57
N GLN A 143 7.22 7.83 -4.74
CA GLN A 143 6.41 8.48 -3.69
C GLN A 143 5.66 7.51 -2.76
N GLU A 144 5.76 6.20 -2.97
CA GLU A 144 4.91 5.21 -2.31
C GLU A 144 5.32 4.86 -0.87
N LEU A 145 6.61 4.98 -0.48
CA LEU A 145 7.07 4.72 0.90
C LEU A 145 6.36 5.63 1.92
N ALA A 146 6.30 6.94 1.63
CA ALA A 146 5.68 7.94 2.50
C ALA A 146 4.14 7.84 2.57
N ARG A 147 3.53 6.95 1.78
CA ARG A 147 2.08 6.75 1.71
C ARG A 147 1.61 5.48 2.44
N ARG A 148 2.45 4.45 2.53
CA ARG A 148 2.06 3.12 3.03
C ARG A 148 2.04 2.98 4.54
N LEU A 149 2.99 3.62 5.23
CA LEU A 149 3.08 3.57 6.69
C LEU A 149 3.02 4.99 7.27
N ASN A 150 2.26 5.15 8.34
CA ASN A 150 2.12 6.42 9.04
C ASN A 150 2.25 6.26 10.56
N PHE A 151 3.43 6.57 11.07
CA PHE A 151 3.75 6.44 12.49
C PHE A 151 3.20 7.57 13.38
N LYS A 152 2.52 8.57 12.81
CA LYS A 152 2.15 9.79 13.55
C LYS A 152 1.07 9.60 14.59
N PHE A 153 0.25 8.55 14.43
CA PHE A 153 -0.98 8.41 15.21
C PHE A 153 -0.95 7.24 16.18
N TYR A 154 0.05 6.36 16.12
CA TYR A 154 -0.02 5.12 16.89
C TYR A 154 0.02 5.38 18.40
N GLU A 155 0.74 6.41 18.88
CA GLU A 155 0.73 6.77 20.31
C GLU A 155 -0.64 7.26 20.75
N PHE A 156 -1.27 8.10 19.92
CA PHE A 156 -2.63 8.57 20.17
C PHE A 156 -3.61 7.40 20.23
N VAL A 157 -3.52 6.47 19.26
CA VAL A 157 -4.44 5.34 19.17
C VAL A 157 -4.24 4.38 20.34
N TYR A 158 -3.00 4.16 20.78
CA TYR A 158 -2.70 3.41 21.99
C TYR A 158 -3.41 4.02 23.20
N ASP A 159 -3.19 5.31 23.44
CA ASP A 159 -3.72 6.02 24.60
C ASP A 159 -5.26 6.05 24.60
N TRP A 160 -5.86 6.18 23.41
CA TRP A 160 -7.30 6.07 23.22
C TRP A 160 -7.83 4.66 23.52
N ALA A 161 -7.13 3.62 23.06
CA ALA A 161 -7.48 2.23 23.34
C ALA A 161 -7.29 1.85 24.83
N ASP A 162 -6.35 2.50 25.51
CA ASP A 162 -6.12 2.39 26.96
C ASP A 162 -7.09 3.25 27.80
N GLN A 163 -8.21 3.67 27.20
CA GLN A 163 -9.33 4.36 27.86
C GLN A 163 -9.00 5.75 28.45
N LYS A 164 -7.93 6.42 27.99
CA LYS A 164 -7.73 7.83 28.32
C LYS A 164 -8.88 8.68 27.74
N THR A 165 -9.23 9.76 28.43
CA THR A 165 -10.30 10.63 27.95
C THR A 165 -9.88 11.35 26.68
N PHE A 166 -10.82 11.59 25.75
CA PHE A 166 -10.52 12.30 24.49
C PHE A 166 -9.80 13.63 24.74
N LYS A 167 -10.20 14.36 25.78
CA LYS A 167 -9.60 15.62 26.18
C LYS A 167 -8.12 15.46 26.51
N ASP A 168 -7.76 14.45 27.29
CA ASP A 168 -6.38 14.21 27.71
C ASP A 168 -5.53 13.83 26.50
N VAL A 169 -5.99 12.87 25.69
CA VAL A 169 -5.24 12.40 24.51
C VAL A 169 -5.04 13.53 23.48
N VAL A 170 -6.07 14.34 23.19
CA VAL A 170 -5.94 15.49 22.29
C VAL A 170 -4.97 16.52 22.84
N SER A 171 -5.03 16.81 24.15
CA SER A 171 -4.14 17.80 24.78
C SER A 171 -2.67 17.37 24.83
N GLU A 172 -2.42 16.07 24.91
CA GLU A 172 -1.08 15.47 24.86
C GLU A 172 -0.56 15.37 23.42
N SER A 173 -1.46 15.22 22.44
CA SER A 173 -1.11 15.15 21.03
C SER A 173 -0.90 16.55 20.43
N LYS A 174 0.11 16.70 19.56
CA LYS A 174 0.28 17.91 18.73
C LYS A 174 -0.52 17.84 17.42
N ILE A 175 -1.61 17.07 17.40
CA ILE A 175 -2.37 16.70 16.20
C ILE A 175 -3.72 17.43 16.20
N ASP A 176 -4.20 17.85 15.03
CA ASP A 176 -5.54 18.43 14.87
C ASP A 176 -6.65 17.42 15.25
N GLU A 177 -7.66 17.90 15.98
CA GLU A 177 -8.80 17.09 16.43
C GLU A 177 -9.56 16.42 15.26
N GLY A 178 -9.65 17.10 14.12
CA GLY A 178 -10.28 16.56 12.91
C GLY A 178 -9.51 15.37 12.35
N SER A 179 -8.18 15.46 12.26
CA SER A 179 -7.32 14.34 11.86
C SER A 179 -7.40 13.17 12.85
N VAL A 180 -7.46 13.46 14.15
CA VAL A 180 -7.66 12.46 15.21
C VAL A 180 -8.96 11.69 15.02
N ILE A 181 -10.09 12.39 14.84
CA ILE A 181 -11.41 11.74 14.68
C ILE A 181 -11.43 10.87 13.42
N LYS A 182 -10.85 11.35 12.31
CA LYS A 182 -10.73 10.55 11.08
C LYS A 182 -9.94 9.27 11.34
N MET A 183 -8.83 9.35 12.07
CA MET A 183 -7.99 8.19 12.36
C MET A 183 -8.74 7.14 13.20
N VAL A 184 -9.37 7.53 14.31
CA VAL A 184 -10.15 6.61 15.15
C VAL A 184 -11.25 5.92 14.34
N MET A 185 -11.96 6.68 13.51
CA MET A 185 -13.00 6.14 12.64
C MET A 185 -12.45 5.22 11.56
N ALA A 186 -11.23 5.46 11.08
CA ALA A 186 -10.58 4.65 10.07
C ALA A 186 -10.07 3.32 10.65
N VAL A 187 -9.41 3.34 11.81
CA VAL A 187 -8.97 2.14 12.54
C VAL A 187 -10.17 1.24 12.89
N ASN A 188 -11.29 1.83 13.34
CA ASN A 188 -12.51 1.07 13.63
C ASN A 188 -13.16 0.45 12.37
N ARG A 189 -12.81 0.94 11.17
CA ARG A 189 -13.28 0.36 9.89
C ARG A 189 -12.33 -0.71 9.35
N THR A 190 -11.15 -0.87 9.92
CA THR A 190 -10.25 -1.98 9.60
C THR A 190 -10.94 -3.27 10.05
N ARG A 191 -11.52 -3.98 9.08
CA ARG A 191 -12.22 -5.26 9.24
C ARG A 191 -11.42 -6.37 8.59
#